data_AF-W9VU87-F1
#
_entry.id   AF-W9VU87-F1
#
_cell.length_a   1.000
_cell.length_b   1.000
_cell.length_c   1.000
_cell.angle_alpha   90.00
_cell.angle_beta   90.00
_cell.angle_gamma   90.00
#
_symmetry.space_group_name_H-M   'P 1'
#
loop_
_entity.id
_entity.type
_entity.pdbx_description
1 polymer ?
#
loop_
_entity_poly.entity_id
_entity_poly.type
_entity_poly.pdbx_seq_one_letter_code
_entity_poly.pdbx_strand_id
1 'polypeptide(L)' 'MALEFKKTTAVARDLLGVEDAETLLEWLIKHPRGRVNLSACTHLHASNLQVLMAARPKISAWPKDRALADWLRAALTQ' A
#
# COMPACT_ATOMS: atom_id res chain seq x y z
N MET A 1 -11.01 -1.30 9.11
CA MET A 1 -10.33 -0.66 7.97
C MET A 1 -8.86 -0.55 8.29
N ALA A 2 -8.03 -1.18 7.48
CA ALA A 2 -6.58 -1.21 7.67
C ALA A 2 -5.87 0.07 7.21
N LEU A 3 -6.59 0.95 6.51
CA LEU A 3 -6.08 2.20 5.96
C LEU A 3 -6.39 3.39 6.87
N GLU A 4 -5.33 4.11 7.23
CA GLU A 4 -5.41 5.43 7.86
C GLU A 4 -4.83 6.47 6.89
N PHE A 5 -5.62 7.48 6.52
CA PHE A 5 -5.19 8.55 5.62
C PHE A 5 -4.73 9.78 6.39
N LYS A 6 -3.48 10.17 6.17
CA LYS A 6 -2.91 11.46 6.57
C LYS A 6 -2.86 12.39 5.36
N LYS A 7 -2.53 13.67 5.59
CA LYS A 7 -2.49 14.73 4.54
C LYS A 7 -1.83 14.31 3.23
N THR A 8 -0.76 13.51 3.28
CA THR A 8 0.01 13.08 2.10
C THR A 8 0.40 11.61 2.13
N THR A 9 -0.14 10.82 3.07
CA THR A 9 0.29 9.44 3.27
C THR A 9 -0.88 8.54 3.65
N ALA A 10 -1.07 7.45 2.90
CA ALA A 10 -1.92 6.33 3.30
C ALA A 10 -1.08 5.35 4.12
N VAL A 11 -1.51 5.03 5.33
CA VAL A 11 -0.83 4.08 6.23
C VAL A 11 -1.65 2.80 6.28
N ALA A 12 -1.08 1.70 5.80
CA ALA A 12 -1.67 0.37 5.89
C ALA A 12 -1.19 -0.33 7.17
N ARG A 13 -2.13 -0.94 7.90
CA ARG A 13 -1.90 -1.63 9.16
C ARG A 13 -2.47 -3.05 9.12
N ASP A 14 -1.78 -3.98 9.75
CA ASP A 14 -2.19 -5.38 9.86
C ASP A 14 -2.54 -6.01 8.49
N LEU A 15 -3.78 -6.45 8.31
CA LEU A 15 -4.29 -7.02 7.06
C LEU A 15 -4.87 -5.94 6.16
N LEU A 16 -4.21 -5.63 5.05
CA LEU A 16 -4.78 -4.84 3.97
C LEU A 16 -5.62 -5.74 3.06
N GLY A 17 -6.92 -5.82 3.38
CA GLY A 17 -7.89 -6.77 2.85
C GLY A 17 -8.47 -6.36 1.49
N VAL A 18 -9.24 -7.25 0.86
CA VAL A 18 -9.84 -6.99 -0.46
C VAL A 18 -10.76 -5.77 -0.44
N GLU A 19 -11.49 -5.54 0.65
CA GLU A 19 -12.38 -4.39 0.81
C GLU A 19 -11.65 -3.03 0.82
N ASP A 20 -10.35 -3.00 1.13
CA ASP A 20 -9.59 -1.74 1.18
C ASP A 20 -9.12 -1.25 -0.20
N ALA A 21 -9.19 -2.10 -1.24
CA ALA A 21 -8.57 -1.84 -2.53
C ALA A 21 -9.18 -0.65 -3.28
N GLU A 22 -10.51 -0.55 -3.30
CA GLU A 22 -11.22 0.57 -3.93
C GLU A 22 -10.89 1.89 -3.23
N THR A 23 -10.95 1.89 -1.89
CA THR A 23 -10.65 3.09 -1.09
C THR A 23 -9.20 3.54 -1.29
N LEU A 24 -8.24 2.61 -1.37
CA LEU A 24 -6.84 2.93 -1.67
C LEU A 24 -6.68 3.55 -3.05
N LEU A 25 -7.32 2.97 -4.08
CA LEU A 25 -7.25 3.46 -5.45
C LEU A 25 -7.83 4.88 -5.56
N GLU A 26 -9.02 5.12 -5.00
CA GLU A 26 -9.63 6.44 -4.98
C GLU A 26 -8.74 7.49 -4.33
N TRP A 27 -8.12 7.14 -3.19
CA TRP A 27 -7.23 8.06 -2.49
C TRP A 27 -5.99 8.38 -3.35
N LEU A 28 -5.39 7.39 -3.99
CA LEU A 28 -4.21 7.56 -4.85
C LEU A 28 -4.50 8.41 -6.10
N ILE A 29 -5.69 8.29 -6.69
CA ILE A 29 -6.13 9.16 -7.79
C ILE A 29 -6.22 10.62 -7.33
N LYS A 30 -6.79 10.87 -6.14
CA LYS A 30 -6.93 12.21 -5.56
C LYS A 30 -5.59 12.79 -5.07
N HIS A 31 -4.61 11.93 -4.79
CA HIS A 31 -3.30 12.30 -4.27
C HIS A 31 -2.18 11.72 -5.15
N PRO A 32 -1.94 12.27 -6.36
CA PRO A 32 -0.96 11.72 -7.31
C PRO A 32 0.49 11.75 -6.81
N ARG A 33 0.79 12.55 -5.77
CA ARG A 33 2.08 12.55 -5.06
C ARG A 33 2.00 11.92 -3.67
N GLY A 34 0.89 11.26 -3.37
CA GLY A 34 0.64 10.55 -2.14
C GLY A 34 1.64 9.40 -1.97
N ARG A 35 1.95 9.10 -0.71
CA ARG A 35 2.88 8.02 -0.36
C ARG A 35 2.12 6.92 0.36
N VAL A 36 2.59 5.69 0.23
CA VAL A 36 2.04 4.56 0.98
C VAL A 36 3.06 4.13 2.03
N ASN A 37 2.61 3.95 3.27
CA ASN A 37 3.41 3.41 4.36
C ASN A 37 2.88 2.01 4.69
N LEU A 38 3.73 1.00 4.48
CA LEU A 38 3.42 -0.41 4.69
C LEU A 38 4.11 -0.97 5.94
N SER A 39 4.75 -0.13 6.77
CA SER A 39 5.55 -0.59 7.92
C SER A 39 4.77 -1.33 9.00
N ALA A 40 3.46 -1.10 9.08
CA ALA A 40 2.56 -1.81 9.99
C ALA A 40 1.75 -2.90 9.27
N CYS A 41 1.91 -3.07 7.95
CA CYS A 41 1.21 -4.09 7.18
C CYS A 41 1.89 -5.44 7.37
N THR A 42 1.12 -6.45 7.74
CA THR A 42 1.57 -7.84 7.92
C THR A 42 1.06 -8.75 6.81
N HIS A 43 -0.06 -8.40 6.17
CA HIS A 43 -0.66 -9.15 5.07
C HIS A 43 -1.27 -8.19 4.05
N LEU A 44 -1.10 -8.49 2.76
CA LEU A 44 -1.60 -7.67 1.66
C LEU A 44 -2.33 -8.54 0.64
N HIS A 45 -3.60 -8.27 0.43
CA HIS A 45 -4.40 -8.97 -0.57
C HIS A 45 -3.96 -8.59 -2.00
N ALA A 46 -4.05 -9.53 -2.94
CA ALA A 46 -3.60 -9.33 -4.33
C ALA A 46 -4.28 -8.14 -5.03
N SER A 47 -5.54 -7.84 -4.71
CA SER A 47 -6.23 -6.65 -5.25
C SER A 47 -5.54 -5.34 -4.85
N ASN A 48 -5.06 -5.22 -3.61
CA ASN A 48 -4.27 -4.06 -3.19
C ASN A 48 -2.92 -4.00 -3.90
N LEU A 49 -2.31 -5.16 -4.18
CA LEU A 49 -1.08 -5.19 -4.98
C LEU A 49 -1.34 -4.62 -6.38
N GLN A 50 -2.41 -5.04 -7.04
CA GLN A 50 -2.78 -4.54 -8.38
C GLN A 50 -2.99 -3.02 -8.37
N VAL A 51 -3.65 -2.49 -7.34
CA VAL A 51 -3.80 -1.03 -7.14
C VAL A 51 -2.43 -0.35 -7.03
N LEU A 52 -1.52 -0.89 -6.20
CA LEU A 52 -0.17 -0.33 -6.04
C LEU A 52 0.66 -0.41 -7.33
N MET A 53 0.58 -1.51 -8.08
CA MET A 53 1.27 -1.68 -9.37
C MET A 53 0.75 -0.71 -10.43
N ALA A 54 -0.56 -0.48 -10.47
CA ALA A 54 -1.20 0.43 -11.43
C ALA A 54 -0.93 1.90 -11.10
N ALA A 55 -1.12 2.29 -9.84
CA ALA A 55 -0.95 3.68 -9.40
C ALA A 55 0.52 4.08 -9.19
N ARG A 56 1.43 3.10 -9.04
CA ARG A 56 2.87 3.29 -8.80
C ARG A 56 3.20 4.35 -7.74
N PRO A 57 2.57 4.31 -6.56
CA PRO A 57 2.83 5.33 -5.55
C PRO A 57 4.23 5.17 -4.97
N LYS A 58 4.76 6.25 -4.40
CA LYS A 58 6.01 6.15 -3.64
C LYS A 58 5.77 5.41 -2.32
N ILE A 59 6.46 4.27 -2.15
CA ILE A 59 6.48 3.57 -0.86
C ILE A 59 7.44 4.29 0.09
N SER A 60 6.90 4.78 1.20
CA SER A 60 7.64 5.56 2.22
C SER A 60 8.30 4.69 3.28
N ALA A 61 7.69 3.55 3.61
CA ALA A 61 8.24 2.55 4.50
C ALA A 61 7.66 1.17 4.12
N TRP A 62 8.50 0.14 4.21
CA TRP A 62 8.18 -1.23 3.82
C TRP A 62 7.76 -2.05 5.05
N PRO A 63 7.06 -3.19 4.85
CA PRO A 63 6.71 -4.10 5.94
C PRO A 63 7.91 -4.49 6.79
N LYS A 64 7.66 -4.75 8.08
CA LYS A 64 8.69 -5.27 8.99
C LYS A 64 9.01 -6.73 8.72
N ASP A 65 8.03 -7.50 8.25
CA ASP A 65 8.27 -8.86 7.79
C ASP A 65 9.14 -8.83 6.54
N ARG A 66 10.30 -9.48 6.61
CA ARG A 66 11.31 -9.41 5.55
C ARG A 66 10.86 -10.11 4.27
N ALA A 67 10.19 -11.26 4.38
CA ALA A 67 9.74 -12.01 3.22
C ALA A 67 8.68 -11.22 2.43
N LEU A 68 7.70 -10.64 3.13
CA LEU A 68 6.71 -9.76 2.51
C LEU A 68 7.35 -8.51 1.91
N ALA A 69 8.29 -7.88 2.62
CA ALA A 69 8.97 -6.69 2.13
C ALA A 69 9.79 -6.97 0.85
N ASP A 70 10.56 -8.06 0.82
CA ASP A 70 11.38 -8.44 -0.33
C ASP A 70 10.49 -8.76 -1.54
N TRP A 71 9.38 -9.49 -1.33
CA TRP A 71 8.41 -9.80 -2.39
C TRP A 71 7.74 -8.54 -2.96
N LEU A 72 7.28 -7.62 -2.10
CA LEU A 72 6.64 -6.38 -2.54
C LEU A 72 7.62 -5.45 -3.25
N ARG A 73 8.88 -5.39 -2.81
CA ARG A 73 9.92 -4.64 -3.52
C ARG A 73 10.09 -5.18 -4.93
N ALA A 74 10.25 -6.49 -5.06
CA ALA A 74 10.36 -7.13 -6.37
C ALA A 74 9.15 -6.82 -7.27
N ALA A 75 7.93 -6.78 -6.74
CA ALA A 75 6.73 -6.50 -7.53
C ALA A 75 6.52 -5.01 -7.87
N LEU A 76 6.94 -4.08 -7.00
CA LEU A 76 6.59 -2.65 -7.09
C LEU A 76 7.72 -1.73 -7.56
N THR A 77 8.97 -2.20 -7.59
CA THR A 77 10.13 -1.39 -8.03
C THR A 77 10.69 -1.82 -9.38
N GLN A 78 9.86 -2.43 -10.23
CA GLN A 78 10.18 -2.73 -11.63
C GLN A 78 10.13 -1.47 -12.51
#